data_AF-A0A0P9TH78-F1
#
_entry.id   AF-A0A0P9TH78-F1
#
_cell.length_a   1.000
_cell.length_b   1.000
_cell.length_c   1.000
_cell.angle_alpha   90.00
_cell.angle_beta   90.00
_cell.angle_gamma   90.00
#
_symmetry.space_group_name_H-M   'P 1'
#
loop_
_entity.id
_entity.type
_entity.pdbx_description
1 polymer ?
#
loop_
_entity_poly.entity_id
_entity_poly.type
_entity_poly.pdbx_seq_one_letter_code
_entity_poly.pdbx_strand_id
1 'polypeptide(L)' 'MNDTRLCPLCGFSNQCSLADPLKADQACWCFSESIDPALLEALPADIRDKACLCPRCAGIQEAASGQSADRINK' A
#
# COMPACT_ATOMS: atom_id res chain seq x y z
N MET A 1 12.00 -9.96 13.31
CA MET A 1 10.61 -10.37 13.00
C MET A 1 10.08 -9.39 11.97
N ASN A 2 9.57 -9.85 10.83
CA ASN A 2 9.03 -8.99 9.77
C ASN A 2 7.62 -8.53 10.18
N ASP A 3 7.38 -7.21 10.32
CA ASP A 3 6.02 -6.73 10.63
C ASP A 3 5.17 -6.78 9.35
N THR A 4 4.17 -7.65 9.34
CA THR A 4 3.28 -7.88 8.19
C THR A 4 2.37 -6.69 7.87
N ARG A 5 2.31 -5.68 8.75
CA ARG A 5 1.55 -4.43 8.56
C ARG A 5 2.35 -3.33 7.90
N LEU A 6 3.66 -3.52 7.72
CA LEU A 6 4.55 -2.55 7.09
C LEU A 6 4.89 -2.96 5.66
N CYS A 7 4.95 -1.97 4.78
CA CYS A 7 5.38 -2.12 3.40
C CYS A 7 6.88 -2.44 3.38
N PRO A 8 7.31 -3.55 2.74
CA PRO A 8 8.71 -3.95 2.77
C PRO A 8 9.62 -3.02 1.95
N LEU A 9 9.06 -2.20 1.04
CA LEU A 9 9.83 -1.25 0.24
C LEU A 9 10.10 0.08 0.95
N CYS A 10 9.16 0.58 1.73
CA CYS A 10 9.26 1.93 2.31
C CYS A 10 9.13 1.98 3.84
N GLY A 11 8.82 0.87 4.51
CA GLY A 11 8.70 0.77 5.95
C GLY A 11 7.44 1.42 6.54
N PHE A 12 6.61 2.10 5.75
CA PHE A 12 5.34 2.68 6.19
C PHE A 12 4.21 1.65 6.19
N SER A 13 3.06 1.97 6.80
CA SER A 13 1.87 1.11 6.77
C SER A 13 1.52 0.67 5.35
N ASN A 14 1.30 -0.63 5.16
CA ASN A 14 0.84 -1.19 3.89
C ASN A 14 -0.68 -1.02 3.66
N GLN A 15 -1.40 -0.52 4.68
CA GLN A 15 -2.85 -0.32 4.67
C GLN A 15 -3.65 -1.60 4.39
N CYS A 16 -3.04 -2.79 4.62
CA CYS A 16 -3.71 -4.05 4.42
C CYS A 16 -4.64 -4.37 5.60
N SER A 17 -5.94 -4.46 5.34
CA SER A 17 -6.93 -4.83 6.35
C SER A 17 -6.70 -6.24 6.89
N LEU A 18 -6.28 -7.18 6.04
CA LEU A 18 -6.00 -8.56 6.41
C LEU A 18 -4.75 -8.73 7.28
N ALA A 19 -3.83 -7.74 7.27
CA ALA A 19 -2.66 -7.73 8.15
C ALA A 19 -2.96 -7.18 9.56
N ASP A 20 -4.12 -6.53 9.74
CA ASP A 20 -4.59 -6.00 11.01
C ASP A 20 -5.69 -6.93 11.58
N PRO A 21 -5.45 -7.64 12.69
CA PRO A 21 -6.44 -8.53 13.29
C PRO A 21 -7.77 -7.84 13.63
N LEU A 22 -7.74 -6.52 13.84
CA LEU A 22 -8.94 -5.72 14.15
C LEU A 22 -9.76 -5.36 12.90
N LYS A 23 -9.23 -5.60 11.70
CA LYS A 23 -9.84 -5.24 10.42
C LYS A 23 -9.86 -6.40 9.41
N ALA A 24 -9.50 -7.61 9.84
CA ALA A 24 -9.36 -8.76 8.96
C ALA A 24 -10.69 -9.21 8.31
N ASP A 25 -11.82 -8.70 8.77
CA ASP A 25 -13.16 -8.86 8.19
C ASP A 25 -13.49 -7.83 7.10
N GLN A 26 -12.66 -6.81 6.90
CA GLN A 26 -12.86 -5.75 5.94
C GLN A 26 -12.14 -6.03 4.61
N ALA A 27 -12.75 -5.62 3.50
CA ALA A 27 -12.11 -5.64 2.20
C ALA A 27 -10.83 -4.80 2.21
N CYS A 28 -9.74 -5.34 1.66
CA CYS A 28 -8.49 -4.61 1.50
C CYS A 28 -8.54 -3.74 0.24
N TRP A 29 -7.89 -2.58 0.27
CA TRP A 29 -7.80 -1.69 -0.90
C TRP A 29 -7.28 -2.42 -2.15
N CYS A 30 -6.36 -3.37 -1.98
CA CYS A 30 -5.72 -4.06 -3.10
C CYS A 30 -6.68 -4.97 -3.88
N PHE A 31 -7.86 -5.30 -3.34
CA PHE A 31 -8.86 -6.08 -4.06
C PHE A 31 -9.67 -5.25 -5.05
N SER A 32 -9.69 -3.93 -4.89
CA SER A 32 -10.41 -3.02 -5.78
C SER A 32 -9.51 -2.35 -6.81
N GLU A 33 -8.19 -2.52 -6.68
CA GLU A 33 -7.18 -1.83 -7.49
C GLU A 33 -6.43 -2.83 -8.38
N SER A 34 -5.98 -2.36 -9.54
CA SER A 34 -5.14 -3.15 -10.44
C SER A 34 -3.67 -2.89 -10.15
N ILE A 35 -3.01 -3.83 -9.48
CA ILE A 35 -1.56 -3.78 -9.22
C ILE A 35 -0.83 -4.44 -10.40
N ASP A 36 0.14 -3.74 -10.98
CA ASP A 36 0.96 -4.29 -12.06
C ASP A 36 1.72 -5.54 -11.57
N PRO A 37 1.50 -6.73 -12.17
CA PRO A 37 2.21 -7.94 -11.78
C PRO A 37 3.73 -7.84 -11.98
N ALA A 38 4.19 -7.08 -12.98
CA ALA A 38 5.63 -6.90 -13.22
C ALA A 38 6.33 -6.21 -12.03
N LEU A 39 5.61 -5.32 -11.32
CA LEU A 39 6.10 -4.70 -10.10
C LEU A 39 6.32 -5.72 -8.97
N LEU A 40 5.39 -6.67 -8.81
CA LEU A 40 5.47 -7.73 -7.80
C LEU A 40 6.61 -8.71 -8.13
N GLU A 41 6.77 -9.04 -9.40
CA GLU A 41 7.86 -9.88 -9.90
C GLU A 41 9.23 -9.21 -9.73
N ALA A 42 9.31 -7.89 -9.85
CA ALA A 42 10.54 -7.13 -9.65
C ALA A 42 11.03 -7.09 -8.19
N LEU A 43 10.20 -7.46 -7.21
CA LEU A 43 10.59 -7.48 -5.79
C LEU A 43 11.71 -8.51 -5.55
N PRO A 44 12.74 -8.18 -4.73
CA PRO A 44 13.71 -9.17 -4.27
C PRO A 44 13.03 -10.35 -3.57
N ALA A 45 13.55 -11.56 -3.81
CA ALA A 45 12.96 -12.79 -3.27
C ALA A 45 12.86 -12.80 -1.74
N ASP A 46 13.80 -12.15 -1.04
CA ASP A 46 13.82 -12.05 0.42
C ASP A 46 12.63 -11.26 0.99
N ILE A 47 12.03 -10.36 0.21
CA ILE A 47 10.89 -9.53 0.64
C ILE A 47 9.57 -9.88 -0.07
N ARG A 48 9.63 -10.68 -1.14
CA ARG A 48 8.44 -11.17 -1.83
C ARG A 48 7.67 -12.14 -0.94
N ASP A 49 6.34 -12.08 -1.00
CA ASP A 49 5.42 -12.93 -0.22
C ASP A 49 5.56 -12.82 1.32
N LYS A 50 6.18 -11.75 1.84
CA LYS A 50 6.35 -11.52 3.29
C LYS A 50 5.38 -10.49 3.89
N ALA A 51 5.01 -9.48 3.12
CA ALA A 51 4.09 -8.42 3.52
C ALA A 51 3.51 -7.73 2.28
N CYS A 52 2.34 -7.10 2.41
CA CYS A 52 1.73 -6.33 1.32
C CYS A 52 2.51 -5.04 1.03
N LEU A 53 2.48 -4.59 -0.23
CA LEU A 53 2.91 -3.24 -0.59
C LEU A 53 1.89 -2.20 -0.07
N CYS A 54 2.32 -0.95 0.13
CA CYS A 54 1.38 0.16 0.32
C CYS A 54 0.91 0.71 -1.04
N PRO A 55 -0.23 1.44 -1.10
CA PRO A 55 -0.75 1.99 -2.37
C PRO A 55 0.27 2.83 -3.15
N ARG A 56 1.11 3.61 -2.46
CA ARG A 56 2.21 4.37 -3.09
C ARG A 56 3.23 3.45 -3.75
N CYS A 57 3.70 2.45 -3.03
CA CYS A 57 4.70 1.50 -3.55
C CYS A 57 4.11 0.57 -4.62
N ALA A 58 2.79 0.36 -4.60
CA ALA A 58 2.04 -0.37 -5.61
C ALA A 58 1.69 0.47 -6.85
N GLY A 59 2.08 1.76 -6.90
CA GLY A 59 1.81 2.65 -8.03
C GLY A 59 0.38 3.18 -8.12
N ILE A 60 -0.45 2.96 -7.10
CA ILE A 60 -1.86 3.40 -7.05
C ILE A 60 -1.96 4.87 -6.62
N GLN A 61 -1.08 5.30 -5.72
CA GLN A 61 -0.99 6.69 -5.30
C GLN A 61 0.23 7.33 -5.96
N GLU A 62 0.00 8.33 -6.82
CA GLU A 62 1.05 9.25 -7.23
C GLU A 62 1.60 9.94 -5.98
N ALA A 63 2.91 10.23 -5.96
CA ALA A 63 3.52 11.02 -4.92
C ALA A 63 2.79 12.37 -4.87
N ALA A 64 1.90 12.54 -3.89
CA ALA A 64 1.09 13.73 -3.73
C ALA A 64 2.00 14.97 -3.66
N SER A 65 2.21 15.62 -4.80
CA SER A 65 2.50 17.04 -4.83
C SER A 65 1.20 17.71 -4.40
N GLY A 66 1.25 18.36 -3.23
CA GLY A 66 0.09 18.81 -2.47
C GLY A 66 -0.96 19.54 -3.31
N GLN A 67 -2.20 19.04 -3.25
CA GLN A 67 -3.39 19.78 -3.65
C GLN A 67 -4.42 19.59 -2.55
N SER A 68 -4.26 20.35 -1.46
CA SER A 68 -5.43 20.86 -0.76
C SER A 68 -6.14 21.79 -1.74
N ALA A 69 -7.27 21.31 -2.22
CA ALA A 69 -8.23 22.07 -2.98
C ALA A 69 -8.46 23.45 -2.32
N ASP A 70 -8.21 24.47 -3.12
CA ASP A 70 -9.06 25.65 -3.28
C ASP A 70 -10.34 25.63 -2.42
N ARG A 71 -10.38 26.47 -1.38
CA ARG A 71 -11.58 27.08 -0.79
C ARG A 71 -11.19 28.08 0.31
N ILE A 72 -10.71 29.27 -0.07
CA ILE A 72 -10.97 30.50 0.69
C ILE A 72 -11.46 31.57 -0.30
N ASN A 73 -12.76 31.47 -0.53
CA ASN A 73 -13.77 32.51 -0.77
C ASN A 73 -13.35 33.92 -1.26
N LYS A 74 -14.05 34.32 -2.33
CA LYS A 74 -14.39 35.70 -2.72
C LYS A 74 -14.70 36.62 -1.54
#